data_AF-A0A517ZGH7-F1
#
_entry.id   AF-A0A517ZGH7-F1
#
_cell.length_a   1.000
_cell.length_b   1.000
_cell.length_c   1.000
_cell.angle_alpha   90.00
_cell.angle_beta   90.00
_cell.angle_gamma   90.00
#
_symmetry.space_group_name_H-M   'P 1'
#
loop_
_entity.id
_entity.type
_entity.pdbx_description
1 polymer ?
#
loop_
_entity_poly.entity_id
_entity_poly.type
_entity_poly.pdbx_seq_one_letter_code
_entity_poly.pdbx_strand_id
1 'polypeptide(L)'
;MKPVFRSTVLFALFTAFTCGCGGEEIVHTTKGIDEKVSPAEFESFQSIINSLPDKKLPEIPSTLLPRPHWTQERTLPIQDLIRQENDAFEDRWSVELIARQLPINKQFMRALRREQMTPEQFVSLTLTLGAALTADATDERNDLAAIVAAGEQHVTILTADKTAFSSLSDVRAHEILTQAAWLTVVNRAKVLLQVPPENLQLVRKHREWLDAAFPADLTQDPLADLTNVMHERGIPFEEMPESGSDEHIEWSTKTAIIGEISVDAAF
;
A
#
# COMPACT_ATOMS: atom_id res chain seq x y z
N MET A 1 -83.08 33.76 19.99
CA MET A 1 -82.92 32.88 21.18
C MET A 1 -82.97 31.42 20.75
N LYS A 2 -81.82 30.75 20.77
CA LYS A 2 -81.64 29.29 20.68
C LYS A 2 -80.34 28.96 21.44
N PRO A 3 -80.33 28.08 22.46
CA PRO A 3 -79.11 27.49 22.97
C PRO A 3 -78.98 26.06 22.45
N VAL A 4 -77.85 25.70 21.85
CA VAL A 4 -77.58 24.31 21.42
C VAL A 4 -76.13 23.95 21.74
N PHE A 5 -76.02 23.04 22.70
CA PHE A 5 -75.00 22.02 22.93
C PHE A 5 -73.53 22.40 23.21
N ARG A 6 -73.14 22.11 24.46
CA ARG A 6 -71.81 21.62 24.82
C ARG A 6 -71.55 20.29 24.11
N SER A 7 -70.38 20.12 23.52
CA SER A 7 -69.75 18.81 23.35
C SER A 7 -68.26 18.92 23.59
N THR A 8 -67.84 18.07 24.51
CA THR A 8 -66.53 17.88 25.08
C THR A 8 -65.70 16.99 24.15
N VAL A 9 -64.38 17.20 24.16
CA VAL A 9 -63.31 16.25 23.77
C VAL A 9 -63.23 15.85 22.29
N LEU A 10 -62.15 16.26 21.62
CA LEU A 10 -61.32 15.33 20.83
C LEU A 10 -59.93 15.91 20.53
N PHE A 11 -58.89 15.21 21.00
CA PHE A 11 -57.58 15.00 20.36
C PHE A 11 -56.82 16.24 19.84
N ALA A 12 -55.78 16.78 20.49
CA ALA A 12 -54.54 16.10 20.91
C ALA A 12 -54.08 15.01 19.93
N LEU A 13 -53.38 15.38 18.86
CA LEU A 13 -52.20 14.69 18.28
C LEU A 13 -51.86 15.35 16.93
N PHE A 14 -51.03 16.40 16.95
CA PHE A 14 -50.34 16.89 15.75
C PHE A 14 -48.85 17.12 16.07
N THR A 15 -48.28 16.19 16.84
CA THR A 15 -46.86 16.16 17.23
C THR A 15 -46.39 14.71 17.20
N ALA A 16 -46.41 14.11 16.01
CA ALA A 16 -45.72 12.85 15.75
C ALA A 16 -45.56 12.74 14.24
N PHE A 17 -44.46 13.29 13.71
CA PHE A 17 -43.72 12.80 12.54
C PHE A 17 -42.54 13.75 12.22
N THR A 18 -41.85 14.25 13.26
CA THR A 18 -40.39 14.37 13.15
C THR A 18 -39.84 12.98 13.48
N CYS A 19 -39.98 12.05 12.53
CA CYS A 19 -39.03 10.95 12.45
C CYS A 19 -37.69 11.61 12.19
N GLY A 20 -37.01 11.98 13.26
CA GLY A 20 -35.57 12.11 13.23
C GLY A 20 -35.07 10.77 12.72
N CYS A 21 -34.67 10.72 11.45
CA CYS A 21 -33.49 9.96 11.11
C CYS A 21 -32.40 10.53 12.00
N GLY A 22 -32.31 10.02 13.24
CA GLY A 22 -31.06 9.99 13.96
C GLY A 22 -30.17 9.10 13.13
N GLY A 23 -29.62 9.65 12.05
CA GLY A 23 -28.46 9.07 11.41
C GLY A 23 -27.45 8.95 12.54
N GLU A 24 -27.10 7.71 12.86
CA GLU A 24 -26.02 7.42 13.78
C GLU A 24 -24.85 8.29 13.34
N GLU A 25 -24.44 9.22 14.20
CA GLU A 25 -23.37 10.15 13.87
C GLU A 25 -22.11 9.31 13.68
N ILE A 26 -21.64 9.22 12.43
CA ILE A 26 -20.47 8.41 12.12
C ILE A 26 -19.27 9.17 12.68
N VAL A 27 -18.76 8.69 13.81
CA VAL A 27 -17.52 9.22 14.39
C VAL A 27 -16.36 8.60 13.64
N HIS A 28 -15.84 9.33 12.66
CA HIS A 28 -14.62 8.94 11.98
C HIS A 28 -13.41 9.06 12.91
N THR A 29 -12.53 8.06 12.91
CA THR A 29 -11.21 8.11 13.56
C THR A 29 -10.14 7.85 12.52
N THR A 30 -8.91 8.28 12.79
CA THR A 30 -7.77 7.87 11.96
C THR A 30 -7.56 6.37 12.14
N LYS A 31 -7.54 5.62 11.04
CA LYS A 31 -7.43 4.17 11.03
C LYS A 31 -5.98 3.69 10.88
N GLY A 32 -5.63 2.66 11.66
CA GLY A 32 -4.50 1.78 11.35
C GLY A 32 -4.76 0.89 10.15
N ILE A 33 -3.70 0.30 9.59
CA ILE A 33 -3.80 -0.70 8.51
C ILE A 33 -4.44 -2.00 9.02
N ASP A 34 -4.19 -2.31 10.30
CA ASP A 34 -4.71 -3.45 11.06
C ASP A 34 -6.17 -3.28 11.49
N GLU A 35 -6.74 -2.09 11.34
CA GLU A 35 -8.12 -1.82 11.71
C GLU A 35 -9.11 -2.16 10.59
N LYS A 36 -10.24 -2.74 11.00
CA LYS A 36 -11.38 -2.96 10.11
C LYS A 36 -12.01 -1.64 9.67
N VAL A 37 -12.28 -1.54 8.37
CA VAL A 37 -13.12 -0.50 7.77
C VAL A 37 -14.58 -0.94 7.86
N SER A 38 -15.42 -0.13 8.50
CA SER A 38 -16.85 -0.37 8.57
C SER A 38 -17.56 -0.06 7.24
N PRO A 39 -18.72 -0.67 6.97
CA PRO A 39 -19.51 -0.34 5.78
C PRO A 39 -19.85 1.15 5.67
N ALA A 40 -20.17 1.81 6.79
CA ALA A 40 -20.52 3.23 6.82
C ALA A 40 -19.33 4.14 6.48
N GLU A 41 -18.12 3.81 6.97
CA GLU A 41 -16.89 4.51 6.60
C GLU A 41 -16.59 4.35 5.12
N PHE A 42 -16.78 3.14 4.58
CA PHE A 42 -16.60 2.88 3.15
C PHE A 42 -17.60 3.65 2.29
N GLU A 43 -18.88 3.67 2.68
CA GLU A 43 -19.91 4.46 1.98
C GLU A 43 -19.59 5.96 1.99
N SER A 44 -19.12 6.50 3.13
CA SER A 44 -18.66 7.88 3.26
C SER A 44 -17.48 8.17 2.33
N PHE A 45 -16.50 7.26 2.30
CA PHE A 45 -15.36 7.34 1.39
C PHE A 45 -15.80 7.34 -0.08
N GLN A 46 -16.68 6.41 -0.49
CA GLN A 46 -17.23 6.38 -1.85
C GLN A 46 -17.98 7.66 -2.19
N SER A 47 -18.75 8.20 -1.26
CA SER A 47 -19.47 9.46 -1.40
C SER A 47 -18.52 10.63 -1.70
N ILE A 48 -17.38 10.70 -1.00
CA ILE A 48 -16.34 11.71 -1.24
C ILE A 48 -15.76 11.57 -2.65
N ILE A 49 -15.29 10.38 -3.02
CA ILE A 49 -14.66 10.13 -4.33
C ILE A 49 -15.63 10.42 -5.47
N ASN A 50 -16.88 9.93 -5.39
CA ASN A 50 -17.90 10.17 -6.42
C ASN A 50 -18.29 11.65 -6.56
N SER A 51 -17.98 12.47 -5.56
CA SER A 51 -18.21 13.92 -5.58
C SER A 51 -17.06 14.71 -6.21
N LEU A 52 -15.95 14.07 -6.58
CA LEU A 52 -14.82 14.70 -7.28
C LEU A 52 -15.04 14.72 -8.80
N PRO A 53 -14.44 15.69 -9.54
CA PRO A 53 -14.64 15.82 -10.99
C PRO A 53 -14.32 14.55 -11.78
N ASP A 54 -13.18 13.92 -11.44
CA ASP A 54 -12.68 12.73 -12.15
C ASP A 54 -13.11 11.42 -11.49
N LYS A 55 -13.83 11.49 -10.36
CA LYS A 55 -14.22 10.33 -9.54
C LYS A 55 -13.07 9.39 -9.18
N LYS A 56 -11.88 9.96 -9.04
CA LYS A 56 -10.64 9.28 -8.66
C LYS A 56 -10.10 9.87 -7.36
N LEU A 57 -9.21 9.12 -6.72
CA LEU A 57 -8.45 9.66 -5.61
C LEU A 57 -7.69 10.94 -6.02
N PRO A 58 -7.63 11.94 -5.13
CA PRO A 58 -6.64 13.00 -5.27
C PRO A 58 -5.24 12.38 -5.39
N GLU A 59 -4.33 13.05 -6.09
CA GLU A 59 -2.95 12.58 -6.19
C GLU A 59 -2.33 12.44 -4.80
N ILE A 60 -2.04 11.19 -4.42
CA ILE A 60 -1.30 10.83 -3.21
C ILE A 60 0.10 10.36 -3.62
N PRO A 61 1.14 10.63 -2.82
CA PRO A 61 2.45 10.05 -3.05
C PRO A 61 2.37 8.52 -3.04
N SER A 62 3.09 7.88 -3.95
CA SER A 62 3.18 6.41 -3.94
C SER A 62 3.76 5.93 -2.60
N THR A 63 3.10 4.92 -2.02
CA THR A 63 3.51 4.28 -0.76
C THR A 63 4.54 3.17 -0.99
N LEU A 64 4.72 2.75 -2.25
CA LEU A 64 5.66 1.72 -2.65
C LEU A 64 7.03 2.32 -2.96
N LEU A 65 7.92 2.33 -1.97
CA LEU A 65 9.31 2.74 -2.19
C LEU A 65 10.04 1.81 -3.15
N PRO A 66 10.87 2.32 -4.07
CA PRO A 66 11.73 1.47 -4.89
C PRO A 66 12.79 0.75 -4.03
N ARG A 67 13.58 -0.11 -4.67
CA ARG A 67 14.75 -0.71 -4.02
C ARG A 67 15.77 0.37 -3.64
N PRO A 68 16.53 0.20 -2.55
CA PRO A 68 17.61 1.12 -2.21
C PRO A 68 18.60 1.24 -3.35
N HIS A 69 18.96 2.48 -3.69
CA HIS A 69 19.93 2.77 -4.74
C HIS A 69 20.96 3.75 -4.21
N TRP A 70 22.08 3.20 -3.72
CA TRP A 70 23.19 3.99 -3.17
C TRP A 70 24.33 4.05 -4.18
N THR A 71 24.85 5.25 -4.41
CA THR A 71 26.05 5.46 -5.23
C THR A 71 27.31 5.28 -4.39
N GLN A 72 28.45 4.96 -5.02
CA GLN A 72 29.73 4.85 -4.32
C GLN A 72 30.20 6.17 -3.67
N GLU A 73 29.59 7.30 -4.02
CA GLU A 73 29.85 8.59 -3.38
C GLU A 73 29.25 8.69 -1.97
N ARG A 74 28.40 7.73 -1.56
CA ARG A 74 27.76 7.74 -0.24
C ARG A 74 28.78 7.42 0.86
N THR A 75 29.11 8.43 1.66
CA THR A 75 30.05 8.31 2.78
C THR A 75 29.44 7.80 4.07
N LEU A 76 28.11 7.64 4.12
CA LEU A 76 27.43 7.17 5.32
C LEU A 76 27.76 5.70 5.61
N PRO A 77 27.83 5.31 6.89
CA PRO A 77 27.84 3.91 7.29
C PRO A 77 26.60 3.17 6.78
N ILE A 78 26.74 1.89 6.43
CA ILE A 78 25.64 1.04 5.95
C ILE A 78 24.47 1.03 6.93
N GLN A 79 24.73 0.90 8.25
CA GLN A 79 23.69 0.99 9.28
C GLN A 79 22.85 2.27 9.21
N ASP A 80 23.45 3.41 8.84
CA ASP A 80 22.76 4.70 8.79
C ASP A 80 22.03 4.88 7.47
N LEU A 81 22.54 4.27 6.39
CA LEU A 81 21.80 4.15 5.13
C LEU A 81 20.54 3.29 5.30
N ILE A 82 20.64 2.15 6.00
CA ILE A 82 19.47 1.32 6.34
C ILE A 82 18.47 2.09 7.18
N ARG A 83 18.92 2.90 8.15
CA ARG A 83 18.03 3.78 8.92
C ARG A 83 17.31 4.77 8.01
N GLN A 84 18.04 5.44 7.10
CA GLN A 84 17.44 6.39 6.16
C GLN A 84 16.35 5.74 5.28
N GLU A 85 16.57 4.51 4.81
CA GLU A 85 15.57 3.80 4.02
C GLU A 85 14.31 3.44 4.84
N ASN A 86 14.48 3.09 6.12
CA ASN A 86 13.35 2.85 7.03
C ASN A 86 12.60 4.13 7.37
N ASP A 87 13.30 5.22 7.68
CA ASP A 87 12.69 6.52 7.94
C ASP A 87 11.90 6.99 6.70
N ALA A 88 12.47 6.81 5.51
CA ALA A 88 11.77 7.10 4.25
C ALA A 88 10.52 6.22 4.08
N PHE A 89 10.57 4.95 4.51
CA PHE A 89 9.39 4.08 4.46
C PHE A 89 8.30 4.54 5.42
N GLU A 90 8.64 4.88 6.66
CA GLU A 90 7.70 5.40 7.66
C GLU A 90 7.05 6.71 7.17
N ASP A 91 7.84 7.63 6.61
CA ASP A 91 7.34 8.89 6.06
C ASP A 91 6.32 8.68 4.93
N ARG A 92 6.51 7.64 4.10
CA ARG A 92 5.61 7.30 2.99
C ARG A 92 4.29 6.69 3.42
N TRP A 93 4.20 6.21 4.66
CA TRP A 93 2.97 5.70 5.27
C TRP A 93 2.43 6.64 6.36
N SER A 94 3.06 7.80 6.55
CA SER A 94 2.63 8.79 7.53
C SER A 94 1.38 9.54 7.06
N VAL A 95 0.26 9.25 7.76
CA VAL A 95 -1.04 9.90 7.52
C VAL A 95 -0.92 11.42 7.59
N GLU A 96 -0.18 11.95 8.58
CA GLU A 96 -0.01 13.39 8.78
C GLU A 96 0.77 14.04 7.64
N LEU A 97 1.86 13.42 7.18
CA LEU A 97 2.67 13.95 6.09
C LEU A 97 1.91 13.93 4.76
N ILE A 98 1.21 12.84 4.46
CA ILE A 98 0.41 12.72 3.23
C ILE A 98 -0.76 13.71 3.26
N ALA A 99 -1.46 13.84 4.39
CA ALA A 99 -2.57 14.79 4.51
C ALA A 99 -2.14 16.24 4.26
N ARG A 100 -0.92 16.61 4.66
CA ARG A 100 -0.34 17.94 4.38
C ARG A 100 0.00 18.16 2.91
N GLN A 101 0.29 17.09 2.16
CA GLN A 101 0.64 17.13 0.74
C GLN A 101 -0.56 17.01 -0.19
N LEU A 102 -1.74 16.65 0.34
CA LEU A 102 -2.96 16.53 -0.46
C LEU A 102 -3.31 17.84 -1.17
N PRO A 103 -3.71 17.79 -2.46
CA PRO A 103 -4.13 18.97 -3.18
C PRO A 103 -5.45 19.52 -2.60
N ILE A 104 -5.36 20.64 -1.87
CA ILE A 104 -6.51 21.29 -1.25
C ILE A 104 -7.31 22.06 -2.32
N ASN A 105 -8.25 21.36 -2.98
CA ASN A 105 -9.23 21.99 -3.85
C ASN A 105 -10.58 22.20 -3.12
N LYS A 106 -11.34 23.22 -3.53
CA LYS A 106 -12.60 23.60 -2.85
C LYS A 106 -13.65 22.49 -2.84
N GLN A 107 -13.65 21.63 -3.87
CA GLN A 107 -14.64 20.57 -4.04
C GLN A 107 -14.38 19.39 -3.10
N PHE A 108 -13.13 18.95 -3.02
CA PHE A 108 -12.66 17.94 -2.07
C PHE A 108 -12.92 18.38 -0.64
N MET A 109 -12.53 19.61 -0.27
CA MET A 109 -12.82 20.13 1.08
C MET A 109 -14.32 20.30 1.38
N ARG A 110 -15.17 20.47 0.35
CA ARG A 110 -16.62 20.49 0.52
C ARG A 110 -17.18 19.08 0.70
N ALA A 111 -16.66 18.09 -0.03
CA ALA A 111 -17.02 16.69 0.10
C ALA A 111 -16.66 16.15 1.50
N LEU A 112 -15.42 16.39 1.94
CA LEU A 112 -14.95 16.06 3.29
C LEU A 112 -15.86 16.63 4.38
N ARG A 113 -16.21 17.92 4.29
CA ARG A 113 -17.12 18.56 5.26
C ARG A 113 -18.53 17.98 5.26
N ARG A 114 -19.04 17.51 4.11
CA ARG A 114 -20.37 16.89 4.02
C ARG A 114 -20.40 15.56 4.78
N GLU A 115 -19.33 14.78 4.65
CA GLU A 115 -19.17 13.50 5.36
C GLU A 115 -18.53 13.67 6.76
N GLN A 116 -18.37 14.90 7.26
CA GLN A 116 -17.79 15.19 8.58
C GLN A 116 -16.39 14.56 8.79
N MET A 117 -15.60 14.49 7.71
CA MET A 117 -14.30 13.81 7.70
C MET A 117 -13.14 14.81 7.58
N THR A 118 -12.05 14.61 8.32
CA THR A 118 -10.81 15.39 8.16
C THR A 118 -9.94 14.82 7.04
N PRO A 119 -8.99 15.60 6.48
CA PRO A 119 -8.02 15.08 5.52
C PRO A 119 -7.24 13.87 6.04
N GLU A 120 -6.85 13.87 7.32
CA GLU A 120 -6.11 12.78 7.95
C GLU A 120 -6.96 11.50 8.04
N GLN A 121 -8.23 11.63 8.41
CA GLN A 121 -9.16 10.49 8.42
C GLN A 121 -9.34 9.92 7.01
N PHE A 122 -9.52 10.78 6.01
CA PHE A 122 -9.62 10.37 4.61
C PHE A 122 -8.36 9.66 4.12
N VAL A 123 -7.17 10.20 4.42
CA VAL A 123 -5.88 9.58 4.09
C VAL A 123 -5.74 8.24 4.79
N SER A 124 -6.09 8.15 6.08
CA SER A 124 -6.00 6.88 6.80
C SER A 124 -6.88 5.80 6.18
N LEU A 125 -8.12 6.13 5.79
CA LEU A 125 -9.00 5.21 5.05
C LEU A 125 -8.42 4.84 3.68
N THR A 126 -7.81 5.81 2.99
CA THR A 126 -7.15 5.58 1.70
C THR A 126 -6.00 4.59 1.84
N LEU A 127 -5.15 4.74 2.86
CA LEU A 127 -4.02 3.84 3.12
C LEU A 127 -4.48 2.45 3.56
N THR A 128 -5.48 2.35 4.44
CA THR A 128 -6.03 1.05 4.88
C THR A 128 -6.67 0.29 3.72
N LEU A 129 -7.46 0.97 2.87
CA LEU A 129 -8.06 0.37 1.67
C LEU A 129 -7.00 0.04 0.61
N GLY A 130 -6.00 0.91 0.44
CA GLY A 130 -4.87 0.71 -0.47
C GLY A 130 -4.05 -0.53 -0.07
N ALA A 131 -3.69 -0.65 1.20
CA ALA A 131 -3.00 -1.83 1.74
C ALA A 131 -3.81 -3.11 1.50
N ALA A 132 -5.14 -3.05 1.69
CA ALA A 132 -6.02 -4.19 1.43
C ALA A 132 -6.13 -4.55 -0.06
N LEU A 133 -6.18 -3.57 -0.96
CA LEU A 133 -6.11 -3.79 -2.42
C LEU A 133 -4.81 -4.46 -2.84
N THR A 134 -3.70 -3.97 -2.27
CA THR A 134 -2.37 -4.49 -2.54
C THR A 134 -2.24 -5.93 -2.00
N ALA A 135 -2.76 -6.21 -0.81
CA ALA A 135 -2.78 -7.55 -0.22
C ALA A 135 -3.67 -8.52 -1.00
N ASP A 136 -4.83 -8.07 -1.48
CA ASP A 136 -5.71 -8.88 -2.34
C ASP A 136 -5.08 -9.20 -3.70
N ALA A 137 -4.22 -8.32 -4.22
CA ALA A 137 -3.49 -8.53 -5.46
C ALA A 137 -2.24 -9.42 -5.31
N THR A 138 -1.79 -9.69 -4.08
CA THR A 138 -0.59 -10.49 -3.81
C THR A 138 -0.89 -11.98 -4.01
N ASP A 139 0.01 -12.72 -4.67
CA ASP A 139 -0.16 -14.16 -4.87
C ASP A 139 -0.26 -14.90 -3.52
N GLU A 140 -1.33 -15.69 -3.35
CA GLU A 140 -1.57 -16.54 -2.17
C GLU A 140 -0.45 -17.57 -1.93
N ARG A 141 0.38 -17.85 -2.94
CA ARG A 141 1.57 -18.72 -2.83
C ARG A 141 2.72 -18.07 -2.06
N ASN A 142 2.72 -16.75 -1.92
CA ASN A 142 3.74 -16.06 -1.15
C ASN A 142 3.48 -16.30 0.35
N ASP A 143 4.33 -17.11 0.98
CA ASP A 143 4.39 -17.18 2.44
C ASP A 143 5.05 -15.89 2.97
N LEU A 144 4.22 -14.87 3.19
CA LEU A 144 4.65 -13.56 3.67
C LEU A 144 5.43 -13.64 4.98
N ALA A 145 5.07 -14.58 5.86
CA ALA A 145 5.77 -14.76 7.14
C ALA A 145 7.17 -15.34 6.92
N ALA A 146 7.32 -16.32 6.02
CA ALA A 146 8.63 -16.84 5.63
C ALA A 146 9.49 -15.79 4.93
N ILE A 147 8.90 -14.97 4.05
CA ILE A 147 9.57 -13.85 3.37
C ILE A 147 10.12 -12.86 4.39
N VAL A 148 9.30 -12.45 5.38
CA VAL A 148 9.74 -11.55 6.45
C VAL A 148 10.88 -12.18 7.26
N ALA A 149 10.73 -13.43 7.68
CA ALA A 149 11.76 -14.12 8.47
C ALA A 149 13.10 -14.24 7.73
N ALA A 150 13.08 -14.54 6.42
CA ALA A 150 14.29 -14.60 5.60
C ALA A 150 14.92 -13.22 5.40
N GLY A 151 14.13 -12.21 5.07
CA GLY A 151 14.63 -10.85 4.83
C GLY A 151 15.16 -10.17 6.08
N GLU A 152 14.57 -10.41 7.25
CA GLU A 152 15.03 -9.83 8.52
C GLU A 152 16.44 -10.30 8.90
N GLN A 153 16.85 -11.50 8.49
CA GLN A 153 18.23 -11.97 8.69
C GLN A 153 19.21 -11.07 7.92
N HIS A 154 18.91 -10.75 6.67
CA HIS A 154 19.72 -9.84 5.86
C HIS A 154 19.74 -8.42 6.43
N VAL A 155 18.58 -7.87 6.79
CA VAL A 155 18.47 -6.52 7.35
C VAL A 155 19.22 -6.40 8.68
N THR A 156 19.16 -7.43 9.53
CA THR A 156 19.87 -7.45 10.82
C THR A 156 21.39 -7.38 10.63
N ILE A 157 21.93 -8.11 9.66
CA ILE A 157 23.36 -8.09 9.33
C ILE A 157 23.77 -6.67 8.91
N LEU A 158 23.01 -6.05 8.00
CA LEU A 158 23.31 -4.70 7.50
C LEU A 158 23.19 -3.62 8.57
N THR A 159 22.25 -3.77 9.50
CA THR A 159 22.04 -2.81 10.61
C THR A 159 23.21 -2.79 11.60
N ALA A 160 24.01 -3.86 11.65
CA ALA A 160 25.21 -3.93 12.46
C ALA A 160 26.48 -3.43 11.74
N ASP A 161 26.42 -3.20 10.42
CA ASP A 161 27.59 -2.84 9.61
C ASP A 161 27.89 -1.34 9.66
N LYS A 162 29.02 -1.01 10.29
CA LYS A 162 29.50 0.37 10.49
C LYS A 162 30.43 0.85 9.39
N THR A 163 30.67 0.03 8.37
CA THR A 163 31.55 0.36 7.25
C THR A 163 30.90 1.44 6.40
N ALA A 164 31.68 2.45 5.99
CA ALA A 164 31.20 3.47 5.07
C ALA A 164 30.99 2.85 3.68
N PHE A 165 29.84 3.11 3.04
CA PHE A 165 29.51 2.47 1.76
C PHE A 165 30.52 2.81 0.66
N SER A 166 30.99 4.07 0.61
CA SER A 166 32.06 4.54 -0.29
C SER A 166 33.41 3.82 -0.16
N SER A 167 33.66 3.10 0.94
CA SER A 167 34.92 2.39 1.16
C SER A 167 34.90 0.95 0.66
N LEU A 168 33.75 0.47 0.18
CA LEU A 168 33.57 -0.89 -0.32
C LEU A 168 34.14 -1.03 -1.74
N SER A 169 34.61 -2.22 -2.07
CA SER A 169 34.84 -2.59 -3.47
C SER A 169 33.52 -2.71 -4.22
N ASP A 170 33.55 -2.60 -5.56
CA ASP A 170 32.36 -2.71 -6.42
C ASP A 170 31.56 -3.99 -6.16
N VAL A 171 32.26 -5.13 -6.04
CA VAL A 171 31.64 -6.44 -5.74
C VAL A 171 30.92 -6.40 -4.41
N ARG A 172 31.58 -5.85 -3.36
CA ARG A 172 30.98 -5.80 -2.03
C ARG A 172 29.83 -4.79 -1.97
N ALA A 173 29.95 -3.65 -2.65
CA ALA A 173 28.87 -2.68 -2.77
C ALA A 173 27.64 -3.29 -3.44
N HIS A 174 27.83 -4.08 -4.51
CA HIS A 174 26.75 -4.81 -5.18
C HIS A 174 26.07 -5.86 -4.27
N GLU A 175 26.85 -6.65 -3.53
CA GLU A 175 26.32 -7.60 -2.55
C GLU A 175 25.49 -6.90 -1.47
N ILE A 176 25.99 -5.78 -0.94
CA ILE A 176 25.30 -4.99 0.09
C ILE A 176 23.99 -4.43 -0.48
N LEU A 177 23.97 -3.90 -1.70
CA LEU A 177 22.74 -3.41 -2.34
C LEU A 177 21.72 -4.53 -2.58
N THR A 178 22.18 -5.73 -2.97
CA THR A 178 21.31 -6.90 -3.14
C THR A 178 20.70 -7.31 -1.80
N GLN A 179 21.47 -7.27 -0.71
CA GLN A 179 20.94 -7.53 0.62
C GLN A 179 20.00 -6.41 1.09
N ALA A 180 20.33 -5.14 0.80
CA ALA A 180 19.51 -4.00 1.17
C ALA A 180 18.15 -4.01 0.46
N ALA A 181 18.06 -4.59 -0.74
CA ALA A 181 16.79 -4.77 -1.44
C ALA A 181 15.75 -5.58 -0.63
N TRP A 182 16.20 -6.48 0.27
CA TRP A 182 15.31 -7.19 1.18
C TRP A 182 14.56 -6.25 2.13
N LEU A 183 15.10 -5.05 2.43
CA LEU A 183 14.42 -4.09 3.29
C LEU A 183 13.06 -3.69 2.71
N THR A 184 13.03 -3.35 1.41
CA THR A 184 11.78 -3.00 0.70
C THR A 184 10.80 -4.17 0.71
N VAL A 185 11.28 -5.40 0.50
CA VAL A 185 10.45 -6.62 0.51
C VAL A 185 9.84 -6.84 1.89
N VAL A 186 10.66 -6.80 2.94
CA VAL A 186 10.22 -7.00 4.33
C VAL A 186 9.21 -5.93 4.73
N ASN A 187 9.48 -4.67 4.43
CA ASN A 187 8.58 -3.56 4.78
C ASN A 187 7.21 -3.70 4.08
N ARG A 188 7.21 -4.06 2.79
CA ARG A 188 5.96 -4.35 2.06
C ARG A 188 5.23 -5.55 2.68
N ALA A 189 5.90 -6.68 2.87
CA ALA A 189 5.30 -7.89 3.43
C ALA A 189 4.72 -7.68 4.84
N LYS A 190 5.41 -6.89 5.70
CA LYS A 190 4.92 -6.51 7.02
C LYS A 190 3.63 -5.71 6.98
N VAL A 191 3.46 -4.82 6.00
CA VAL A 191 2.20 -4.09 5.80
C VAL A 191 1.09 -5.03 5.38
N LEU A 192 1.35 -5.94 4.43
CA LEU A 192 0.35 -6.90 3.95
C LEU A 192 -0.14 -7.84 5.06
N LEU A 193 0.77 -8.30 5.93
CA LEU A 193 0.44 -9.16 7.08
C LEU A 193 -0.45 -8.48 8.12
N GLN A 194 -0.50 -7.14 8.16
CA GLN A 194 -1.34 -6.41 9.09
C GLN A 194 -2.79 -6.32 8.60
N VAL A 195 -3.06 -6.51 7.31
CA VAL A 195 -4.40 -6.31 6.74
C VAL A 195 -5.39 -7.34 7.31
N PRO A 196 -6.50 -6.89 7.94
CA PRO A 196 -7.49 -7.82 8.47
C PRO A 196 -8.32 -8.45 7.34
N PRO A 197 -8.76 -9.72 7.51
CA PRO A 197 -9.50 -10.45 6.46
C PRO A 197 -10.82 -9.78 6.06
N GLU A 198 -11.43 -8.99 6.95
CA GLU A 198 -12.63 -8.21 6.65
C GLU A 198 -12.39 -7.12 5.61
N ASN A 199 -11.21 -6.48 5.63
CA ASN A 199 -10.86 -5.47 4.64
C ASN A 199 -10.61 -6.12 3.28
N LEU A 200 -10.00 -7.32 3.24
CA LEU A 200 -9.86 -8.11 2.01
C LEU A 200 -11.24 -8.45 1.40
N GLN A 201 -12.19 -8.91 2.22
CA GLN A 201 -13.55 -9.20 1.75
C GLN A 201 -14.26 -7.96 1.22
N LEU A 202 -14.11 -6.82 1.89
CA LEU A 202 -14.69 -5.55 1.48
C LEU A 202 -14.12 -5.11 0.13
N VAL A 203 -12.81 -5.18 -0.04
CA VAL A 203 -12.14 -4.84 -1.31
C VAL A 203 -12.59 -5.77 -2.43
N ARG A 204 -12.59 -7.09 -2.22
CA ARG A 204 -13.07 -8.07 -3.20
C ARG A 204 -14.50 -7.78 -3.67
N LYS A 205 -15.39 -7.42 -2.73
CA LYS A 205 -16.78 -7.07 -3.03
C LYS A 205 -16.90 -5.82 -3.91
N HIS A 206 -15.99 -4.86 -3.76
CA HIS A 206 -16.04 -3.56 -4.45
C HIS A 206 -14.90 -3.37 -5.46
N ARG A 207 -14.29 -4.47 -5.91
CA ARG A 207 -13.05 -4.49 -6.71
C ARG A 207 -13.10 -3.59 -7.94
N GLU A 208 -14.15 -3.74 -8.76
CA GLU A 208 -14.31 -2.97 -10.00
C GLU A 208 -14.33 -1.45 -9.75
N TRP A 209 -15.02 -1.00 -8.70
CA TRP A 209 -15.09 0.41 -8.35
C TRP A 209 -13.74 0.91 -7.81
N LEU A 210 -13.07 0.10 -7.00
CA LEU A 210 -11.77 0.43 -6.41
C LEU A 210 -10.67 0.51 -7.46
N ASP A 211 -10.59 -0.43 -8.41
CA ASP A 211 -9.60 -0.42 -9.49
C ASP A 211 -9.73 0.83 -10.39
N ALA A 212 -10.95 1.36 -10.54
CA ALA A 212 -11.19 2.60 -11.30
C ALA A 212 -10.82 3.87 -10.52
N ALA A 213 -10.97 3.84 -9.19
CA ALA A 213 -10.78 4.99 -8.30
C ALA A 213 -9.33 5.14 -7.79
N PHE A 214 -8.64 4.02 -7.57
CA PHE A 214 -7.29 3.96 -7.02
C PHE A 214 -6.19 4.03 -8.10
N PRO A 215 -5.01 4.54 -7.76
CA PRO A 215 -3.85 4.46 -8.63
C PRO A 215 -3.38 3.01 -8.80
N ALA A 216 -2.75 2.71 -9.94
CA ALA A 216 -2.38 1.36 -10.33
C ALA A 216 -1.32 0.72 -9.41
N ASP A 217 -0.50 1.52 -8.74
CA ASP A 217 0.50 1.04 -7.79
C ASP A 217 -0.11 0.34 -6.57
N LEU A 218 -1.33 0.73 -6.17
CA LEU A 218 -2.03 0.11 -5.04
C LEU A 218 -2.90 -1.08 -5.42
N THR A 219 -3.10 -1.35 -6.71
CA THR A 219 -3.98 -2.42 -7.21
C THR A 219 -3.23 -3.62 -7.78
N GLN A 220 -1.90 -3.56 -7.80
CA GLN A 220 -0.99 -4.59 -8.31
C GLN A 220 -0.25 -5.30 -7.18
N ASP A 221 0.32 -6.47 -7.49
CA ASP A 221 1.16 -7.22 -6.54
C ASP A 221 2.44 -6.40 -6.24
N PRO A 222 2.62 -5.95 -4.97
CA PRO A 222 3.76 -5.11 -4.61
C PRO A 222 5.05 -5.94 -4.50
N LEU A 223 5.01 -7.26 -4.61
CA LEU A 223 6.16 -8.13 -4.52
C LEU A 223 6.61 -8.64 -5.89
N ALA A 224 5.78 -8.52 -6.94
CA ALA A 224 6.06 -9.09 -8.27
C ALA A 224 7.43 -8.68 -8.85
N ASP A 225 7.76 -7.38 -8.79
CA ASP A 225 9.05 -6.86 -9.27
C ASP A 225 10.23 -7.22 -8.35
N LEU A 226 9.96 -7.74 -7.16
CA LEU A 226 10.96 -8.02 -6.13
C LEU A 226 11.27 -9.51 -5.98
N THR A 227 10.27 -10.39 -6.16
CA THR A 227 10.40 -11.84 -6.01
C THR A 227 11.08 -12.52 -7.19
N ASN A 228 11.01 -11.96 -8.41
CA ASN A 228 11.75 -12.51 -9.57
C ASN A 228 13.26 -12.60 -9.29
N VAL A 229 13.86 -11.61 -8.62
CA VAL A 229 15.29 -11.65 -8.26
C VAL A 229 15.60 -12.63 -7.11
N MET A 230 14.60 -12.97 -6.29
CA MET A 230 14.78 -13.93 -5.19
C MET A 230 14.68 -15.39 -5.67
N HIS A 231 13.90 -15.65 -6.72
CA HIS A 231 13.85 -16.94 -7.43
C HIS A 231 14.96 -17.08 -8.50
N GLU A 232 15.45 -15.99 -9.10
CA GLU A 232 16.52 -15.99 -10.12
C GLU A 232 17.93 -16.29 -9.58
N ARG A 233 18.07 -16.65 -8.30
CA ARG A 233 19.25 -17.39 -7.82
C ARG A 233 19.19 -18.89 -8.14
N GLY A 234 18.08 -19.37 -8.68
CA GLY A 234 18.03 -20.56 -9.49
C GLY A 234 18.64 -20.23 -10.85
N ILE A 235 19.78 -20.83 -11.11
CA ILE A 235 20.33 -21.06 -12.46
C ILE A 235 19.14 -21.30 -13.44
N PRO A 236 19.08 -20.69 -14.65
CA PRO A 236 17.94 -20.82 -15.59
C PRO A 236 17.90 -22.22 -16.24
N PHE A 237 17.95 -23.25 -15.42
CA PHE A 237 17.95 -24.66 -15.75
C PHE A 237 16.95 -25.30 -14.79
N GLU A 238 15.69 -25.37 -15.19
CA GLU A 238 14.81 -26.39 -14.64
C GLU A 238 15.19 -27.71 -15.32
N GLU A 239 15.93 -28.57 -14.64
CA GLU A 239 15.99 -29.98 -15.03
C GLU A 239 14.58 -30.54 -14.88
N MET A 240 13.95 -30.90 -15.99
CA MET A 240 12.72 -31.69 -15.91
C MET A 240 13.06 -33.00 -15.19
N PRO A 241 12.14 -33.58 -14.38
CA PRO A 241 12.41 -34.76 -13.54
C PRO A 241 12.94 -36.00 -14.29
N GLU A 242 12.95 -35.98 -15.62
CA GLU A 242 13.40 -37.06 -16.49
C GLU A 242 14.65 -36.73 -17.33
N SER A 243 15.21 -35.51 -17.25
CA SER A 243 16.32 -35.07 -18.12
C SER A 243 17.66 -35.00 -17.37
N GLY A 244 18.18 -36.16 -16.94
CA GLY A 244 19.57 -36.28 -16.46
C GLY A 244 20.61 -36.25 -17.59
N SER A 245 20.39 -35.44 -18.63
CA SER A 245 21.25 -35.35 -19.81
C SER A 245 21.39 -33.89 -20.25
N ASP A 246 22.64 -33.40 -20.25
CA ASP A 246 23.04 -32.03 -20.65
C ASP A 246 22.60 -31.66 -22.09
N GLU A 247 22.18 -32.64 -22.89
CA GLU A 247 21.78 -32.46 -24.29
C GLU A 247 20.37 -31.85 -24.48
N HIS A 248 19.61 -31.61 -23.40
CA HIS A 248 18.23 -31.07 -23.46
C HIS A 248 18.06 -29.70 -22.79
N ILE A 249 19.16 -28.98 -22.61
CA ILE A 249 19.13 -27.57 -22.21
C ILE A 249 18.77 -26.74 -23.45
N GLU A 250 17.51 -26.31 -23.55
CA GLU A 250 17.07 -25.41 -24.61
C GLU A 250 17.51 -23.97 -24.33
N TRP A 251 18.40 -23.44 -25.17
CA TRP A 251 18.86 -22.05 -25.07
C TRP A 251 17.94 -21.13 -25.87
N SER A 252 17.38 -20.10 -25.21
CA SER A 252 16.56 -19.07 -25.86
C SER A 252 17.12 -17.68 -25.62
N THR A 253 17.43 -16.96 -26.71
CA THR A 253 17.83 -15.55 -26.65
C THR A 253 16.74 -14.62 -26.12
N LYS A 254 15.48 -15.07 -26.07
CA LYS A 254 14.36 -14.26 -25.55
C LYS A 254 14.33 -14.15 -24.03
N THR A 255 14.99 -15.08 -23.33
CA THR A 255 15.04 -15.15 -21.86
C THR A 255 16.46 -14.93 -21.31
N ALA A 256 17.44 -14.73 -22.20
CA ALA A 256 18.82 -14.50 -21.81
C ALA A 256 19.06 -13.01 -21.45
N ILE A 257 19.64 -12.77 -20.28
CA ILE A 257 20.20 -11.46 -19.91
C ILE A 257 21.56 -11.34 -20.61
N ILE A 258 21.60 -10.55 -21.69
CA ILE A 258 22.84 -10.25 -22.41
C ILE A 258 23.48 -9.04 -21.73
N GLY A 259 24.65 -9.22 -21.13
CA GLY A 259 25.45 -8.10 -20.65
C GLY A 259 25.97 -7.28 -21.85
N GLU A 260 25.54 -6.03 -21.97
CA GLU A 260 26.17 -5.09 -22.90
C GLU A 260 27.57 -4.75 -22.39
N ILE A 261 28.58 -5.36 -23.01
CA ILE A 261 29.95 -4.87 -22.88
C ILE A 261 29.99 -3.56 -23.67
N SER A 262 30.02 -2.43 -22.96
CA SER A 262 30.39 -1.15 -23.55
C SER A 262 31.78 -1.31 -24.17
N VAL A 263 31.83 -1.32 -25.51
CA VAL A 263 33.07 -1.31 -26.27
C VAL A 263 33.54 0.15 -26.37
N ASP A 264 33.83 0.76 -25.23
CA ASP A 264 34.55 2.04 -25.13
C ASP A 264 35.78 1.94 -24.21
N ALA A 265 36.28 0.72 -23.98
CA ALA A 265 37.62 0.49 -23.45
C ALA A 265 38.53 -0.02 -24.58
N ALA A 266 38.88 0.88 -25.50
CA ALA A 266 40.03 0.68 -26.35
C ALA A 266 41.30 0.89 -25.51
N PHE A 267 42.01 -0.20 -25.19
CA PHE A 267 43.48 -0.30 -25.13
C PHE A 267 43.91 -1.77 -25.21
#